data_AF-A0A1F5X2L5-F1
#
_entry.id   AF-A0A1F5X2L5-F1
#
_cell.length_a   1.000
_cell.length_b   1.000
_cell.length_c   1.000
_cell.angle_alpha   90.00
_cell.angle_beta   90.00
_cell.angle_gamma   90.00
#
_symmetry.space_group_name_H-M   'P 1'
#
loop_
_entity.id
_entity.type
_entity.pdbx_description
1 polymer ?
#
loop_
_entity_poly.entity_id
_entity_poly.type
_entity_poly.pdbx_seq_one_letter_code
_entity_poly.pdbx_strand_id
1 'polypeptide(L)' 'MYDETMKRRDLVLEQNQAKTTIEVFTALYNKNTPENLPHVTVKILKEFKAANPSLFKHGDSWSMERHRKKVMDWLYS' A
#
# COMPACT_ATOMS: atom_id res chain seq x y z
N MET A 1 5.36 33.86 -0.44
CA MET A 1 5.22 32.80 0.58
C MET A 1 4.66 31.58 -0.13
N TYR A 2 5.48 30.54 -0.32
CA TYR A 2 4.95 29.25 -0.81
C TYR A 2 4.63 28.41 0.42
N ASP A 3 3.35 28.13 0.56
CA ASP A 3 2.72 27.51 1.72
C ASP A 3 3.25 26.08 1.93
N GLU A 4 3.94 25.84 3.05
CA GLU A 4 4.53 24.55 3.42
C GLU A 4 3.49 23.41 3.48
N THR A 5 2.19 23.72 3.56
CA THR A 5 1.12 22.70 3.60
C THR A 5 0.84 22.06 2.24
N MET A 6 1.18 22.71 1.12
CA MET A 6 1.03 22.11 -0.21
C MET A 6 2.09 21.03 -0.46
N LYS A 7 3.34 21.28 -0.06
CA LYS A 7 4.46 20.35 -0.25
C LYS A 7 4.23 18.99 0.43
N ARG A 8 3.63 18.99 1.62
CA ARG A 8 3.31 17.73 2.34
C ARG A 8 2.22 16.92 1.67
N ARG A 9 1.21 17.57 1.06
CA ARG A 9 0.12 16.87 0.37
C ARG A 9 0.60 16.20 -0.91
N ASP A 10 1.44 16.89 -1.68
CA ASP A 10 2.05 16.33 -2.90
C ASP A 10 2.89 15.09 -2.60
N LEU A 11 3.75 15.15 -1.58
CA LEU A 11 4.59 14.02 -1.18
C LEU A 11 3.77 12.78 -0.73
N VAL A 12 2.64 13.00 -0.05
CA VAL A 12 1.74 11.91 0.36
C VAL A 12 1.01 11.31 -0.84
N LEU A 13 0.61 12.14 -1.80
CA LEU A 13 0.00 11.70 -3.06
C LEU A 13 1.00 10.91 -3.92
N GLU A 14 2.21 11.42 -4.11
CA GLU A 14 3.28 10.73 -4.81
C GLU A 14 3.60 9.39 -4.15
N GLN A 15 3.70 9.32 -2.82
CA GLN A 15 3.94 8.06 -2.10
C GLN A 15 2.79 7.06 -2.24
N ASN A 16 1.55 7.53 -2.33
CA ASN A 16 0.39 6.66 -2.48
C ASN A 16 0.24 6.09 -3.90
N GLN A 17 0.63 6.89 -4.91
CA GLN A 17 0.54 6.55 -6.32
C GLN A 17 1.81 5.90 -6.88
N ALA A 18 2.95 6.06 -6.20
CA ALA A 18 4.21 5.46 -6.59
C ALA A 18 4.10 3.93 -6.67
N LYS A 19 4.54 3.40 -7.81
CA LYS A 19 4.80 1.97 -7.98
C LYS A 19 5.98 1.60 -7.10
N THR A 20 5.72 0.76 -6.11
CA THR A 20 6.71 0.41 -5.10
C THR A 20 6.89 -1.10 -4.99
N THR A 21 7.95 -1.52 -4.30
CA THR A 21 8.21 -2.93 -4.01
C THR A 21 7.31 -3.42 -2.87
N ILE A 22 7.15 -4.74 -2.77
CA ILE A 22 6.37 -5.36 -1.68
C ILE A 22 6.89 -4.97 -0.29
N GLU A 23 8.21 -4.79 -0.14
CA GLU A 23 8.86 -4.46 1.14
C GLU A 23 8.51 -3.03 1.57
N VAL A 24 8.63 -2.07 0.65
CA VAL A 24 8.26 -0.67 0.90
C VAL A 24 6.75 -0.55 1.13
N PHE A 25 5.93 -1.27 0.36
CA PHE A 25 4.49 -1.33 0.60
C PHE A 25 4.17 -1.87 1.99
N THR A 26 4.85 -2.93 2.44
CA THR A 26 4.66 -3.50 3.79
C THR A 26 4.96 -2.45 4.87
N ALA A 27 6.09 -1.76 4.74
CA ALA A 27 6.50 -0.72 5.69
C ALA A 27 5.51 0.45 5.72
N LEU A 28 5.08 0.93 4.55
CA LEU A 28 4.10 2.01 4.43
C LEU A 28 2.73 1.59 4.94
N TYR A 29 2.29 0.37 4.64
CA TYR A 29 1.03 -0.18 5.12
C TYR A 29 1.04 -0.18 6.65
N ASN A 30 2.01 -0.86 7.26
CA ASN A 30 2.09 -0.97 8.72
C ASN A 30 2.26 0.41 9.39
N LYS A 31 3.06 1.32 8.82
CA LYS A 31 3.22 2.69 9.35
C LYS A 31 1.92 3.50 9.35
N ASN A 32 1.06 3.29 8.35
CA ASN A 32 -0.24 3.97 8.24
C ASN A 32 -1.38 3.18 8.88
N THR A 33 -1.10 2.00 9.43
CA THR A 33 -2.08 1.10 10.02
C THR A 33 -2.04 1.30 11.53
N PRO A 34 -3.14 1.75 12.18
CA PRO A 34 -3.18 1.85 13.63
C PRO A 34 -3.01 0.48 14.28
N GLU A 35 -2.47 0.44 15.49
CA GLU A 35 -2.10 -0.79 16.23
C GLU A 35 -3.27 -1.77 16.45
N ASN A 36 -4.51 -1.30 16.33
CA ASN A 36 -5.72 -2.11 16.43
C ASN A 36 -6.04 -2.93 15.17
N LEU A 37 -5.31 -2.74 14.07
CA LEU A 37 -5.51 -3.47 12.81
C LEU A 37 -4.35 -4.47 12.60
N PRO A 38 -4.60 -5.59 11.91
CA PRO A 38 -3.58 -6.59 11.67
C PRO A 38 -2.48 -6.00 10.79
N HIS A 39 -1.26 -6.00 11.31
CA HIS A 39 -0.08 -5.69 10.52
C HIS A 39 0.14 -6.78 9.48
N VAL A 40 0.49 -6.35 8.27
CA VAL A 40 0.81 -7.27 7.19
C VAL A 40 2.30 -7.56 7.19
N THR A 41 2.63 -8.79 6.82
CA THR A 41 4.01 -9.18 6.52
C THR A 41 4.16 -9.40 5.03
N VAL A 42 5.40 -9.37 4.54
CA VAL A 42 5.70 -9.70 3.14
C VAL A 42 5.15 -11.09 2.76
N LYS A 43 5.09 -12.03 3.70
CA LYS A 43 4.51 -13.36 3.47
C LYS A 43 3.01 -13.29 3.14
N ILE A 44 2.24 -12.60 3.98
CA ILE A 44 0.80 -12.37 3.77
C ILE A 44 0.55 -11.66 2.44
N LEU A 45 1.35 -10.65 2.11
CA LEU A 45 1.22 -9.92 0.85
C LEU A 45 1.59 -10.76 -0.38
N LYS A 46 2.52 -11.71 -0.26
CA LYS A 46 2.80 -12.69 -1.32
C LYS A 46 1.62 -13.62 -1.54
N GLU A 47 0.97 -14.07 -0.46
CA GLU A 47 -0.24 -14.91 -0.53
C GLU A 47 -1.41 -14.13 -1.16
N PHE A 48 -1.62 -12.88 -0.73
CA PHE A 48 -2.60 -11.97 -1.33
C PHE A 48 -2.37 -11.80 -2.83
N LYS A 49 -1.11 -11.60 -3.25
CA LYS A 49 -0.75 -11.45 -4.66
C LYS A 49 -0.99 -12.73 -5.46
N ALA A 50 -0.66 -13.89 -4.90
CA ALA A 50 -0.93 -15.18 -5.52
C ALA A 50 -2.44 -15.46 -5.64
N ALA A 51 -3.23 -15.04 -4.66
CA ALA A 51 -4.69 -15.15 -4.68
C ALA A 51 -5.37 -14.12 -5.61
N ASN A 52 -4.74 -12.97 -5.85
CA ASN A 52 -5.28 -11.87 -6.64
C ASN A 52 -4.36 -11.48 -7.82
N PRO A 53 -3.97 -12.41 -8.71
CA PRO A 53 -3.09 -12.11 -9.84
C PRO A 53 -3.71 -11.07 -10.79
N SER A 54 -5.04 -10.95 -10.77
CA SER A 54 -5.79 -9.96 -11.55
C SER A 54 -5.47 -8.51 -11.20
N LEU A 55 -4.96 -8.23 -9.98
CA LEU A 55 -4.55 -6.89 -9.56
C LEU A 55 -3.17 -6.50 -10.11
N PHE A 56 -2.36 -7.48 -10.53
CA PHE A 56 -0.97 -7.31 -10.96
C PHE A 56 -0.80 -7.46 -12.49
N LYS A 57 -1.89 -7.36 -13.25
CA LYS A 57 -1.90 -7.53 -14.73
C LYS A 57 -0.99 -6.56 -15.49
N HIS A 58 -0.60 -5.43 -14.90
CA HIS A 58 0.26 -4.42 -15.52
C HIS A 58 1.65 -4.33 -14.85
N GLY A 59 2.08 -5.44 -14.25
CA GLY A 59 3.36 -5.59 -13.58
C GLY A 59 3.24 -5.83 -12.07
N ASP A 60 4.34 -6.26 -11.47
CA ASP A 60 4.47 -6.61 -10.05
C ASP A 60 4.58 -5.40 -9.10
N SER A 61 4.02 -4.26 -9.52
CA SER A 61 4.12 -3.00 -8.80
C SER A 61 3.03 -2.87 -7.74
N TRP A 62 3.44 -2.55 -6.51
CA TRP A 62 2.53 -2.24 -5.42
C TRP A 62 2.21 -0.74 -5.40
N SER A 63 1.04 -0.37 -4.90
CA SER A 63 0.62 1.02 -4.72
C SER A 63 -0.39 1.06 -3.59
N MET A 64 -0.22 1.98 -2.65
CA MET A 64 -1.10 2.15 -1.49
C MET A 64 -2.53 2.46 -1.92
N GLU A 65 -2.71 3.32 -2.91
CA GLU A 65 -4.05 3.69 -3.40
C GLU A 65 -4.81 2.48 -3.97
N ARG A 66 -4.14 1.66 -4.78
CA ARG A 66 -4.76 0.51 -5.46
C ARG A 66 -4.91 -0.72 -4.55
N HIS A 67 -3.88 -1.04 -3.77
CA HIS A 67 -3.79 -2.33 -3.09
C HIS A 67 -4.22 -2.27 -1.62
N ARG A 68 -4.11 -1.13 -0.92
CA ARG A 68 -4.41 -1.06 0.53
C ARG A 68 -5.83 -1.52 0.85
N LYS A 69 -6.83 -1.00 0.12
CA LYS A 69 -8.23 -1.36 0.34
C LYS A 69 -8.48 -2.85 0.05
N LYS A 70 -7.87 -3.38 -1.01
CA LYS A 70 -8.01 -4.79 -1.38
C LYS A 70 -7.33 -5.74 -0.40
N VAL A 71 -6.16 -5.36 0.12
CA VAL A 71 -5.47 -6.12 1.16
C VAL A 71 -6.31 -6.12 2.44
N MET A 72 -6.84 -4.96 2.87
CA MET A 72 -7.76 -4.92 4.02
C MET A 72 -8.99 -5.78 3.80
N ASP A 73 -9.69 -5.61 2.69
CA ASP A 73 -10.87 -6.40 2.32
C ASP A 73 -10.58 -7.90 2.38
N TRP A 74 -9.43 -8.34 1.85
CA TRP A 74 -9.01 -9.74 1.88
C TRP A 74 -8.64 -10.26 3.27
N LEU A 75 -8.07 -9.42 4.15
CA LEU A 75 -7.72 -9.81 5.53
C LEU A 75 -8.94 -9.90 6.45
N TYR A 76 -10.00 -9.15 6.12
CA TYR A 76 -11.26 -9.11 6.88
C TYR A 76 -12.36 -9.97 6.26
N SER A 77 -12.08 -10.65 5.14
CA SER A 77 -13.02 -11.54 4.44
C SER A 77 -12.91 -12.99 4.90
#